data_AF-A0A9E3ZHY9-F1
#
_entry.id   AF-A0A9E3ZHY9-F1
#
_cell.length_a   1.000
_cell.length_b   1.000
_cell.length_c   1.000
_cell.angle_alpha   90.00
_cell.angle_beta   90.00
_cell.angle_gamma   90.00
#
_symmetry.space_group_name_H-M   'P 1'
#
loop_
_entity.id
_entity.type
_entity.pdbx_description
1 polymer ?
#
loop_
_entity_poly.entity_id
_entity_poly.type
_entity_poly.pdbx_seq_one_letter_code
_entity_poly.pdbx_strand_id
1 'polypeptide(L)'
;MTRSTTVCLAAFVALVLVVTATAADYPLAGTQPSMRPAGAPHITATDHAGAWYAAALHGVTRPYPFSLRFLEDQGNWHTPFNHPGMPGRYDIRGWQQR
;
A
#
# COMPACT_ATOMS: atom_id res chain seq x y z
N MET A 1 -4.32 1.67 -55.31
CA MET A 1 -3.68 1.23 -54.04
C MET A 1 -3.26 2.38 -53.12
N THR A 2 -3.32 3.64 -53.54
CA THR A 2 -2.93 4.81 -52.72
C THR A 2 -3.99 5.34 -51.76
N ARG A 3 -5.30 5.17 -52.06
CA ARG A 3 -6.39 5.64 -51.18
C ARG A 3 -6.56 4.81 -49.89
N SER A 4 -6.22 3.52 -49.93
CA SER A 4 -6.39 2.61 -48.77
C SER A 4 -5.33 2.88 -47.69
N THR A 5 -4.10 3.19 -48.09
CA THR A 5 -3.01 3.56 -47.19
C THR A 5 -3.24 4.90 -46.49
N THR A 6 -3.86 5.88 -47.16
CA THR A 6 -4.17 7.18 -46.55
C THR A 6 -5.25 7.08 -45.47
N VAL A 7 -6.27 6.22 -45.67
CA VAL A 7 -7.35 5.98 -44.69
C VAL A 7 -6.82 5.24 -43.47
N CYS A 8 -5.98 4.22 -43.65
CA CYS A 8 -5.35 3.53 -42.51
C CYS A 8 -4.42 4.46 -41.71
N LEU A 9 -3.68 5.36 -42.37
CA LEU A 9 -2.82 6.32 -41.69
C LEU A 9 -3.65 7.33 -40.88
N ALA A 10 -4.75 7.84 -41.43
CA ALA A 10 -5.64 8.77 -40.74
C ALA A 10 -6.33 8.12 -39.53
N ALA A 11 -6.76 6.86 -39.66
CA ALA A 11 -7.35 6.11 -38.55
C ALA A 11 -6.32 5.84 -37.44
N PHE A 12 -5.07 5.56 -37.80
CA PHE A 12 -3.99 5.37 -36.82
C PHE A 12 -3.65 6.67 -36.08
N VAL A 13 -3.59 7.79 -36.78
CA VAL A 13 -3.37 9.11 -36.17
C VAL A 13 -4.52 9.50 -35.24
N ALA A 14 -5.77 9.26 -35.64
CA ALA A 14 -6.94 9.50 -34.80
C ALA A 14 -6.92 8.64 -33.53
N LEU A 15 -6.52 7.36 -33.65
CA LEU A 15 -6.39 6.46 -32.51
C LEU A 15 -5.29 6.92 -31.53
N VAL A 16 -4.15 7.38 -32.03
CA VAL A 16 -3.06 7.91 -31.20
C VAL A 16 -3.48 9.18 -30.45
N LEU A 17 -4.24 10.08 -31.09
CA LEU A 17 -4.73 11.30 -30.45
C LEU A 17 -5.77 11.06 -29.34
N VAL A 18 -6.56 9.98 -29.43
CA VAL A 18 -7.52 9.61 -28.39
C VAL A 18 -6.83 9.01 -27.16
N VAL A 19 -5.78 8.22 -27.35
CA VAL A 19 -5.05 7.57 -26.25
C VAL A 19 -4.28 8.57 -25.37
N THR A 20 -3.76 9.66 -25.93
CA THR A 20 -3.07 10.69 -25.13
C THR A 20 -4.02 11.54 -24.29
N ALA A 21 -5.28 11.69 -24.70
CA ALA A 21 -6.28 12.45 -23.95
C ALA A 21 -6.80 11.73 -22.69
N THR A 22 -6.62 10.41 -22.61
CA THR A 22 -7.06 9.59 -21.45
C THR A 22 -5.94 9.30 -20.45
N ALA A 23 -4.72 9.76 -20.71
CA ALA A 23 -3.67 9.78 -19.70
C ALA A 23 -3.97 10.93 -18.74
N ALA A 24 -4.95 10.72 -17.84
CA ALA A 24 -5.08 11.58 -16.67
C ALA A 24 -3.73 11.60 -15.97
N ASP A 25 -3.15 12.79 -15.79
CA ASP A 25 -1.93 13.01 -15.01
C ASP A 25 -2.10 12.34 -13.65
N TYR A 26 -1.61 11.11 -13.50
CA TYR A 26 -1.55 10.48 -12.19
C TYR A 26 -0.61 11.36 -11.37
N PRO A 27 -1.05 11.96 -10.26
CA PRO A 27 -0.24 12.93 -9.55
C PRO A 27 0.92 12.21 -8.85
N LEU A 28 1.98 11.94 -9.59
CA LEU A 28 3.29 11.55 -9.10
C LEU A 28 3.88 12.79 -8.42
N ALA A 29 3.48 13.02 -7.17
CA ALA A 29 3.85 14.15 -6.33
C ALA A 29 3.69 15.50 -7.04
N GLY A 30 2.57 16.19 -6.80
CA GLY A 30 2.33 17.51 -7.37
C GLY A 30 3.48 18.50 -7.15
N THR A 31 3.56 19.54 -7.98
CA THR A 31 4.63 20.55 -7.95
C THR A 31 4.71 21.39 -6.66
N GLN A 32 3.75 21.22 -5.75
CA GLN A 32 3.68 21.87 -4.44
C GLN A 32 3.84 20.82 -3.33
N PRO A 33 5.06 20.61 -2.78
CA PRO A 33 5.34 19.53 -1.83
C PRO A 33 4.63 19.69 -0.49
N SER A 34 4.20 20.90 -0.13
CA SER A 34 3.40 21.18 1.07
C SER A 34 1.93 20.76 0.92
N MET A 35 1.47 20.46 -0.30
CA MET A 35 0.08 20.17 -0.60
C MET A 35 -0.07 18.73 -1.09
N ARG A 36 -1.02 18.02 -0.50
CA ARG A 36 -1.44 16.73 -1.04
C ARG A 36 -2.27 16.96 -2.31
N PRO A 37 -1.97 16.30 -3.44
CA PRO A 37 -2.75 16.45 -4.66
C PRO A 37 -4.24 16.12 -4.46
N ALA A 38 -5.11 16.92 -5.05
CA ALA A 38 -6.54 16.63 -5.09
C ALA A 38 -6.78 15.29 -5.77
N GLY A 39 -7.63 14.45 -5.19
CA GLY A 39 -7.93 13.12 -5.72
C GLY A 39 -6.86 12.05 -5.46
N ALA A 40 -5.76 12.35 -4.76
CA ALA A 40 -4.78 11.33 -4.43
C ALA A 40 -5.41 10.22 -3.55
N PRO A 41 -5.17 8.92 -3.86
CA PRO A 41 -5.77 7.81 -3.14
C PRO A 41 -5.28 7.76 -1.69
N HIS A 42 -6.19 7.56 -0.73
CA HIS A 42 -5.86 7.40 0.68
C HIS A 42 -6.48 6.12 1.23
N ILE A 43 -5.84 5.57 2.26
CA ILE A 43 -6.37 4.42 3.00
C ILE A 43 -7.36 4.95 4.03
N THR A 44 -8.60 4.46 4.00
CA THR A 44 -9.67 4.86 4.95
C THR A 44 -9.81 3.91 6.13
N ALA A 45 -9.38 2.66 5.99
CA ALA A 45 -9.41 1.64 7.03
C ALA A 45 -8.31 0.60 6.79
N THR A 46 -7.85 -0.02 7.87
CA THR A 46 -6.97 -1.18 7.86
C THR A 46 -7.69 -2.36 8.49
N ASP A 47 -7.65 -3.51 7.80
CA ASP A 47 -8.28 -4.73 8.30
C ASP A 47 -7.28 -5.48 9.19
N HIS A 48 -7.60 -5.56 10.48
CA HIS A 48 -6.87 -6.35 11.46
C HIS A 48 -7.58 -7.70 11.69
N ALA A 49 -7.71 -8.49 10.64
CA ALA A 49 -8.34 -9.80 10.71
C ALA A 49 -7.61 -10.76 11.68
N GLY A 50 -8.24 -11.89 12.02
CA GLY A 50 -7.73 -12.82 13.04
C GLY A 50 -6.27 -13.29 12.83
N ALA A 51 -5.84 -13.50 11.58
CA ALA A 51 -4.46 -13.86 11.27
C ALA A 51 -3.46 -12.75 11.62
N TRP A 52 -3.84 -11.49 11.40
CA TRP A 52 -3.03 -10.34 11.78
C TRP A 52 -2.89 -10.24 13.30
N TYR A 53 -4.00 -10.38 14.04
CA TYR A 53 -3.95 -10.35 15.51
C TYR A 53 -3.14 -11.52 16.08
N ALA A 54 -3.28 -12.72 15.51
CA ALA A 54 -2.51 -13.87 15.94
C ALA A 54 -1.00 -13.63 15.77
N ALA A 55 -0.58 -13.03 14.65
CA ALA A 55 0.81 -12.65 14.43
C ALA A 55 1.26 -11.50 15.36
N ALA A 56 0.45 -10.45 15.51
CA ALA A 56 0.78 -9.30 16.35
C ALA A 56 0.92 -9.67 17.84
N LEU A 57 0.15 -10.67 18.30
CA LEU A 57 0.17 -11.17 19.67
C LEU A 57 1.11 -12.37 19.87
N HIS A 58 1.93 -12.72 18.88
CA HIS A 58 2.91 -13.80 19.00
C HIS A 58 3.82 -13.59 20.23
N GLY A 59 3.97 -14.64 21.03
CA GLY A 59 4.75 -14.60 22.27
C GLY A 59 4.11 -13.81 23.42
N VAL A 60 2.87 -13.31 23.28
CA VAL A 60 2.13 -12.64 24.36
C VAL A 60 1.17 -13.62 25.01
N THR A 61 1.30 -13.83 26.31
CA THR A 61 0.40 -14.72 27.07
C THR A 61 -0.83 -13.95 27.56
N ARG A 62 -1.98 -14.64 27.62
CA ARG A 62 -3.20 -14.08 28.23
C ARG A 62 -3.07 -14.01 29.77
N PRO A 63 -3.76 -13.07 30.44
CA PRO A 63 -4.62 -12.03 29.86
C PRO A 63 -3.80 -10.96 29.14
N TYR A 64 -4.31 -10.49 28.00
CA TYR A 64 -3.62 -9.43 27.26
C TYR A 64 -3.68 -8.13 28.04
N PRO A 65 -2.54 -7.44 28.26
CA PRO A 65 -2.53 -6.20 29.01
C PRO A 65 -3.25 -5.10 28.24
N PHE A 66 -3.95 -4.22 28.97
CA PHE A 66 -4.71 -3.11 28.39
C PHE A 66 -3.86 -2.19 27.50
N SER A 67 -2.56 -2.09 27.79
CA SER A 67 -1.61 -1.32 26.99
C SER A 67 -1.53 -1.79 25.53
N LEU A 68 -1.93 -3.02 25.18
CA LEU A 68 -1.90 -3.51 23.80
C LEU A 68 -3.09 -3.06 22.94
N ARG A 69 -4.02 -2.27 23.49
CA ARG A 69 -5.13 -1.72 22.70
C ARG A 69 -4.68 -0.81 21.54
N PHE A 70 -3.45 -0.31 21.56
CA PHE A 70 -2.89 0.42 20.41
C PHE A 70 -2.88 -0.41 19.12
N LEU A 71 -2.97 -1.74 19.19
CA LEU A 71 -3.11 -2.61 18.03
C LEU A 71 -4.43 -2.37 17.28
N GLU A 72 -5.48 -1.91 17.97
CA GLU A 72 -6.77 -1.54 17.36
C GLU A 72 -6.63 -0.28 16.48
N ASP A 73 -5.75 0.64 16.88
CA ASP A 73 -5.53 1.94 16.24
C ASP A 73 -4.33 1.95 15.27
N GLN A 74 -3.65 0.81 15.11
CA GLN A 74 -2.45 0.70 14.29
C GLN A 74 -2.81 0.82 12.80
N GLY A 75 -2.19 1.75 12.08
CA GLY A 75 -2.29 1.79 10.61
C GLY A 75 -1.38 0.77 9.92
N ASN A 76 -1.35 0.76 8.60
CA ASN A 76 -0.47 -0.11 7.78
C ASN A 76 1.00 0.36 7.75
N TRP A 77 1.47 1.03 8.81
CA TRP A 77 2.85 1.47 8.93
C TRP A 77 3.70 0.34 9.53
N HIS A 78 4.97 0.29 9.13
CA HIS A 78 5.92 -0.64 9.73
C HIS A 78 6.09 -0.33 11.22
N THR A 79 5.98 -1.36 12.05
CA THR A 79 6.20 -1.27 13.50
C THR A 79 7.05 -2.45 13.96
N PRO A 80 8.14 -2.23 14.71
CA PRO A 80 8.95 -3.33 15.23
C PRO A 80 8.16 -4.22 16.20
N PHE A 81 7.00 -3.75 16.69
CA PHE A 81 6.17 -4.52 17.60
C PHE A 81 5.58 -5.79 16.97
N ASN A 82 5.19 -5.85 15.71
CA ASN A 82 4.56 -7.07 15.15
C ASN A 82 5.50 -7.85 14.21
N HIS A 83 6.82 -7.58 14.31
CA HIS A 83 7.85 -8.24 13.52
C HIS A 83 8.89 -8.97 14.41
N PRO A 84 9.61 -9.96 13.84
CA PRO A 84 10.75 -10.57 14.50
C PRO A 84 11.82 -9.53 14.88
N GLY A 85 12.29 -9.61 16.12
CA GLY A 85 13.35 -8.76 16.66
C GLY A 85 14.73 -9.42 16.61
N MET A 86 15.58 -9.05 17.57
CA MET A 86 16.92 -9.63 17.74
C MET A 86 16.84 -11.12 18.17
N PRO A 87 17.77 -11.98 17.71
CA PRO A 87 17.77 -13.40 18.04
C PRO A 87 18.38 -13.69 19.44
N GLY A 88 18.27 -14.95 19.85
CA GLY A 88 18.93 -15.47 21.06
C GLY A 88 18.31 -14.92 22.34
N ARG A 89 19.16 -14.48 23.30
CA ARG A 89 18.72 -13.96 24.60
C ARG A 89 17.78 -12.74 24.54
N TYR A 90 17.71 -12.09 23.37
CA TYR A 90 16.89 -10.90 23.14
C TYR A 90 15.57 -11.22 22.42
N ASP A 91 15.35 -12.47 22.01
CA ASP A 91 14.09 -12.91 21.42
C ASP A 91 13.06 -13.24 22.51
N ILE A 92 12.66 -12.20 23.24
CA ILE A 92 11.73 -12.31 24.38
C ILE A 92 10.32 -12.79 23.99
N ARG A 93 10.02 -12.88 22.69
CA ARG A 93 8.72 -13.34 22.15
C ARG A 93 8.84 -14.62 21.32
N GLY A 94 10.01 -15.23 21.23
CA GLY A 94 10.21 -16.50 20.51
C GLY A 94 9.90 -16.44 19.02
N TRP A 95 10.23 -15.34 18.34
CA TRP A 95 10.05 -15.21 16.89
C TRP A 95 11.05 -16.04 16.07
N GLN A 96 12.21 -16.34 16.61
CA GLN A 96 13.34 -16.97 15.91
C GLN A 96 13.62 -18.39 16.41
N GLN A 97 12.80 -18.91 17.33
CA GLN A 97 12.92 -20.26 17.85
C GLN A 97 12.41 -21.25 16.78
N ARG A 98 13.32 -22.06 16.24
CA ARG A 98 13.01 -23.19 15.35
C ARG A 98 13.09 -24.49 16.12
#